data_AF-A0A839HED6-F1
#
_entry.id   AF-A0A839HED6-F1
#
_cell.length_a   1.000
_cell.length_b   1.000
_cell.length_c   1.000
_cell.angle_alpha   90.00
_cell.angle_beta   90.00
_cell.angle_gamma   90.00
#
_symmetry.space_group_name_H-M   'P 1'
#
loop_
_entity.id
_entity.type
_entity.pdbx_description
1 polymer ?
#
loop_
_entity_poly.entity_id
_entity_poly.type
_entity_poly.pdbx_seq_one_letter_code
_entity_poly.pdbx_strand_id
1 'polypeptide(L)'
;MNHAIQQYQRQLDDLRRVAGADNEGSLRAAFQQLLETLGHEQQLILVNEYEIKTLAGNTIRVDGALVDRLRLTHGYWEAKDAKDHLDKEITAKFAKGYPRDNIIFE
;
A
#
# COMPACT_ATOMS: atom_id res chain seq x y z
N MET A 1 11.09 -12.83 -6.53
CA MET A 1 9.64 -13.17 -6.59
C MET A 1 9.11 -14.17 -5.54
N ASN A 2 9.40 -15.49 -5.56
CA ASN A 2 8.77 -16.45 -4.58
C ASN A 2 9.20 -16.21 -3.11
N HIS A 3 10.42 -15.71 -2.86
CA HIS A 3 10.94 -15.53 -1.50
C HIS A 3 10.27 -14.40 -0.70
N ALA A 4 9.97 -13.26 -1.35
CA ALA A 4 9.36 -12.11 -0.67
C ALA A 4 7.93 -12.43 -0.18
N ILE A 5 7.14 -13.12 -1.01
CA ILE A 5 5.79 -13.55 -0.65
C ILE A 5 5.82 -14.55 0.50
N GLN A 6 6.74 -15.54 0.47
CA GLN A 6 6.90 -16.49 1.56
C GLN A 6 7.34 -15.81 2.86
N GLN A 7 8.22 -14.81 2.79
CA GLN A 7 8.64 -14.03 3.95
C GLN A 7 7.46 -13.25 4.53
N TYR A 8 6.67 -12.59 3.68
CA TYR A 8 5.46 -11.88 4.09
C TYR A 8 4.47 -12.82 4.79
N GLN A 9 4.18 -13.99 4.21
CA GLN A 9 3.29 -14.98 4.84
C GLN A 9 3.79 -15.43 6.22
N ARG A 10 5.10 -15.70 6.35
CA ARG A 10 5.71 -16.04 7.65
C ARG A 10 5.56 -14.89 8.66
N GLN A 11 5.81 -13.65 8.25
CA GLN A 11 5.62 -12.47 9.10
C GLN A 11 4.17 -12.35 9.57
N LEU A 12 3.19 -12.56 8.69
CA LEU A 12 1.77 -12.55 9.07
C LEU A 12 1.46 -13.61 10.12
N ASP A 13 1.96 -14.83 9.93
CA ASP A 13 1.70 -15.93 10.86
C ASP A 13 2.33 -15.68 12.24
N ASP A 14 3.53 -15.10 12.27
CA ASP A 14 4.21 -14.73 13.51
C ASP A 14 3.48 -13.58 14.22
N LEU A 15 3.05 -12.55 13.48
CA LEU A 15 2.26 -11.44 14.03
C LEU A 15 0.95 -11.92 14.65
N ARG A 16 0.22 -12.80 13.96
CA ARG A 16 -1.02 -13.42 14.46
C ARG A 16 -0.79 -14.23 15.74
N ARG A 17 0.34 -14.95 15.83
CA ARG A 17 0.68 -15.77 17.00
C ARG A 17 1.08 -14.95 18.23
N VAL A 18 1.77 -13.82 18.03
CA VAL A 18 2.34 -13.02 19.14
C VAL A 18 1.38 -11.93 19.63
N ALA A 19 0.72 -11.21 18.73
CA ALA A 19 -0.04 -10.02 19.09
C ALA A 19 -1.51 -10.29 19.43
N GLY A 20 -2.02 -11.50 19.13
CA GLY A 20 -3.48 -11.71 19.04
C GLY A 20 -4.06 -10.96 17.84
N ALA A 21 -5.29 -11.28 17.46
CA ALA A 21 -5.93 -10.86 16.21
C ALA A 21 -5.71 -9.38 15.82
N ASP A 22 -5.43 -9.18 14.53
CA ASP A 22 -5.56 -7.94 13.74
C ASP A 22 -5.06 -6.65 14.40
N ASN A 23 -3.78 -6.62 14.80
CA ASN A 23 -3.10 -5.35 14.99
C ASN A 23 -2.82 -4.74 13.60
N GLU A 24 -3.77 -3.91 13.15
CA GLU A 24 -3.77 -3.20 11.85
C GLU A 24 -2.42 -2.52 11.54
N GLY A 25 -1.78 -1.92 12.55
CA GLY A 25 -0.47 -1.28 12.38
C GLY A 25 0.66 -2.28 12.08
N SER A 26 0.57 -3.51 12.61
CA SER A 26 1.56 -4.56 12.35
C SER A 26 1.38 -5.18 10.96
N LEU A 27 0.14 -5.32 10.50
CA LEU A 27 -0.18 -5.82 9.16
C LEU A 27 0.32 -4.87 8.07
N ARG A 28 0.01 -3.56 8.21
CA ARG A 28 0.52 -2.50 7.34
C ARG A 28 2.04 -2.53 7.22
N ALA A 29 2.76 -2.70 8.33
CA ALA A 29 4.22 -2.76 8.32
C ALA A 29 4.76 -3.97 7.53
N ALA A 30 4.13 -5.15 7.67
CA ALA A 30 4.52 -6.34 6.92
C ALA A 30 4.27 -6.17 5.41
N PHE A 31 3.15 -5.57 5.02
CA PHE A 31 2.84 -5.33 3.62
C PHE A 31 3.73 -4.25 3.00
N GLN A 32 4.03 -3.18 3.75
CA GLN A 32 5.01 -2.18 3.33
C GLN A 32 6.35 -2.85 2.99
N GLN A 33 6.86 -3.73 3.86
CA GLN A 33 8.12 -4.45 3.64
C GLN A 33 8.07 -5.34 2.39
N LEU A 34 6.93 -5.96 2.11
CA LEU A 34 6.73 -6.72 0.88
C LEU A 34 6.85 -5.83 -0.35
N LEU A 35 6.16 -4.68 -0.37
CA LEU A 35 6.22 -3.71 -1.46
C LEU A 35 7.62 -3.14 -1.66
N GLU A 36 8.33 -2.80 -0.58
CA GLU A 36 9.72 -2.33 -0.65
C GLU A 36 10.64 -3.37 -1.30
N THR A 37 10.49 -4.64 -0.89
CA THR A 37 11.33 -5.74 -1.40
C THR A 37 11.06 -5.97 -2.90
N LEU A 38 9.79 -6.06 -3.29
CA LEU A 38 9.40 -6.26 -4.68
C LEU A 38 9.71 -5.05 -5.56
N GLY A 39 9.50 -3.84 -5.04
CA GLY A 39 9.86 -2.59 -5.72
C GLY A 39 11.35 -2.51 -5.99
N HIS A 40 12.18 -2.85 -5.00
CA HIS A 40 13.63 -2.85 -5.16
C HIS A 40 14.10 -3.85 -6.23
N GLU A 41 13.50 -5.05 -6.31
CA GLU A 41 13.77 -6.02 -7.41
C GLU A 41 13.51 -5.41 -8.80
N GLN A 42 12.64 -4.39 -8.89
CA GLN A 42 12.25 -3.68 -10.12
C GLN A 42 12.86 -2.28 -10.25
N GLN A 43 13.87 -1.93 -9.43
CA GLN A 43 14.49 -0.60 -9.40
C GLN A 43 13.53 0.55 -9.04
N LEU A 44 12.45 0.23 -8.33
CA LEU A 44 11.49 1.17 -7.78
C LEU A 44 11.76 1.43 -6.30
N ILE A 45 11.36 2.61 -5.84
CA ILE A 45 11.50 3.09 -4.47
C ILE A 45 10.09 3.30 -3.93
N LEU A 46 9.76 2.66 -2.80
CA LEU A 46 8.52 2.96 -2.09
C LEU A 46 8.68 4.30 -1.36
N VAL A 47 7.81 5.26 -1.69
CA VAL A 47 7.70 6.54 -0.99
C VAL A 47 6.41 6.50 -0.18
N ASN A 48 6.54 6.49 1.14
CA ASN A 48 5.39 6.53 2.04
C ASN A 48 4.76 7.93 2.05
N GLU A 49 3.46 8.00 2.35
CA GLU A 49 2.73 9.26 2.54
C GLU A 49 2.82 10.17 1.30
N TYR A 50 2.67 9.58 0.11
CA TYR A 50 2.91 10.24 -1.18
C TYR A 50 1.75 11.16 -1.58
N GLU A 51 2.07 12.43 -1.87
CA GLU A 51 1.09 13.42 -2.30
C GLU A 51 0.87 13.42 -3.81
N ILE A 52 -0.39 13.49 -4.21
CA ILE A 52 -0.82 13.55 -5.61
C ILE A 52 -1.68 14.79 -5.79
N LYS A 53 -1.35 15.61 -6.79
CA LYS A 53 -2.25 16.68 -7.26
C LYS A 53 -3.28 16.09 -8.21
N THR A 54 -4.54 16.15 -7.83
CA THR A 54 -5.65 15.65 -8.66
C THR A 54 -5.99 16.62 -9.79
N LEU A 55 -6.74 16.14 -10.77
CA LEU A 55 -7.24 16.97 -11.88
C LEU A 55 -8.17 18.10 -11.42
N ALA A 56 -8.83 17.95 -10.28
CA ALA A 56 -9.68 18.97 -9.67
C ALA A 56 -8.87 20.06 -8.93
N GLY A 57 -7.55 19.94 -8.89
CA GLY A 57 -6.64 20.93 -8.30
C GLY A 57 -6.41 20.76 -6.79
N ASN A 58 -7.12 19.84 -6.13
CA ASN A 58 -6.83 19.47 -4.74
C ASN A 58 -5.70 18.43 -4.64
N THR A 59 -4.98 18.45 -3.53
CA THR A 59 -3.98 17.44 -3.18
C THR A 59 -4.63 16.31 -2.37
N ILE A 60 -4.29 15.08 -2.70
CA ILE A 60 -4.61 13.87 -1.93
C ILE A 60 -3.31 13.20 -1.49
N ARG A 61 -3.37 12.35 -0.48
CA ARG A 61 -2.23 11.60 0.03
C ARG A 61 -2.56 10.11 0.07
N VAL A 62 -1.72 9.30 -0.55
CA VAL A 62 -1.77 7.84 -0.46
C VAL A 62 -0.76 7.36 0.59
N ASP A 63 -0.96 6.16 1.14
CA ASP A 63 -0.08 5.56 2.13
C ASP A 63 1.29 5.21 1.52
N GLY A 64 1.33 4.81 0.24
CA GLY A 64 2.58 4.60 -0.48
C GLY A 64 2.49 4.73 -2.01
N ALA A 65 3.61 5.08 -2.63
CA ALA A 65 3.77 5.06 -4.08
C ALA A 65 5.10 4.40 -4.46
N LEU A 66 5.09 3.53 -5.47
CA LEU A 66 6.29 2.97 -6.09
C LEU A 66 6.78 3.92 -7.18
N VAL A 67 7.96 4.50 -6.99
CA VAL A 67 8.49 5.58 -7.83
C VAL A 67 9.88 5.20 -8.34
N ASP A 68 10.17 5.45 -9.61
CA ASP A 68 11.51 5.25 -10.15
C ASP A 68 12.45 6.45 -9.88
N ARG A 69 13.71 6.31 -10.30
CA ARG A 69 14.72 7.38 -10.14
C ARG A 69 14.43 8.64 -10.97
N LEU A 70 13.57 8.55 -11.98
CA LEU A 70 13.11 9.67 -12.80
C LEU A 70 11.86 10.33 -12.23
N ARG A 71 11.40 9.88 -11.04
CA ARG A 71 10.19 10.35 -10.36
C ARG A 71 8.90 10.01 -11.09
N LEU A 72 8.92 9.02 -11.98
CA LEU A 72 7.70 8.46 -12.54
C LEU A 72 7.07 7.50 -11.53
N THR A 73 5.76 7.62 -11.35
CA THR A 73 5.02 6.73 -10.45
C THR A 73 4.53 5.50 -11.21
N HIS A 74 4.80 4.33 -10.64
CA HIS A 74 4.53 3.01 -11.22
C HIS A 74 3.47 2.24 -10.45
N GLY A 75 2.88 2.81 -9.40
CA GLY A 75 1.79 2.21 -8.66
C GLY A 75 1.61 2.86 -7.30
N TYR A 76 0.44 2.66 -6.73
CA TYR A 76 0.04 3.22 -5.44
C TYR A 76 -0.43 2.11 -4.50
N TRP A 77 -0.34 2.39 -3.21
CA TRP A 77 -0.80 1.51 -2.16
C TRP A 77 -1.54 2.32 -1.10
N GLU A 78 -2.68 1.79 -0.67
CA GLU A 78 -3.51 2.31 0.40
C GLU A 78 -3.82 1.19 1.41
N ALA A 79 -3.40 1.40 2.66
CA ALA A 79 -3.59 0.43 3.74
C ALA A 79 -4.98 0.58 4.34
N LYS A 80 -5.71 -0.53 4.48
CA LYS A 80 -7.06 -0.57 5.07
C LYS A 80 -7.10 -1.47 6.29
N ASP A 81 -7.97 -1.12 7.22
CA ASP A 81 -8.34 -2.00 8.31
C ASP A 81 -9.41 -2.98 7.84
N ALA A 82 -9.38 -4.20 8.38
CA ALA A 82 -10.30 -5.27 7.99
C ALA A 82 -11.77 -5.00 8.41
N LYS A 83 -12.09 -3.82 8.97
CA LYS A 83 -13.36 -3.52 9.61
C LYS A 83 -14.27 -2.71 8.69
N ASP A 84 -14.96 -3.48 7.86
CA ASP A 84 -16.21 -3.20 7.17
C ASP A 84 -16.29 -2.02 6.19
N HIS A 85 -16.60 -2.44 4.94
CA HIS A 85 -16.95 -1.67 3.74
C HIS A 85 -15.80 -1.15 2.89
N LEU A 86 -14.81 -2.00 2.63
CA LEU A 86 -13.76 -1.75 1.64
C LEU A 86 -14.30 -1.14 0.33
N ASP A 87 -15.40 -1.67 -0.21
CA ASP A 87 -16.03 -1.12 -1.42
C ASP A 87 -16.52 0.33 -1.27
N LYS A 88 -17.09 0.68 -0.11
CA LYS A 88 -17.52 2.06 0.17
C LYS A 88 -16.30 2.97 0.30
N GLU A 89 -15.23 2.50 0.93
CA GLU A 89 -14.00 3.27 1.07
C GLU A 89 -13.32 3.53 -0.27
N ILE A 90 -13.21 2.49 -1.11
CA ILE A 90 -12.67 2.59 -2.47
C ILE A 90 -13.51 3.60 -3.26
N THR A 91 -14.85 3.47 -3.22
CA THR A 91 -15.76 4.41 -3.90
C THR A 91 -15.55 5.84 -3.42
N ALA A 92 -15.41 6.06 -2.11
CA ALA A 92 -15.18 7.38 -1.53
C ALA A 92 -13.80 7.96 -1.90
N LYS A 93 -12.75 7.12 -1.99
CA LYS A 93 -11.41 7.53 -2.43
C LYS A 93 -11.42 7.92 -3.90
N PHE A 94 -12.07 7.15 -4.76
CA PHE A 94 -12.24 7.53 -6.17
C PHE A 94 -13.03 8.83 -6.34
N ALA A 95 -14.06 9.07 -5.53
CA ALA A 95 -14.77 10.35 -5.54
C ALA A 95 -13.89 11.54 -5.13
N LYS A 96 -12.86 11.32 -4.31
CA LYS A 96 -11.86 12.32 -3.92
C LYS A 96 -10.75 12.53 -4.96
N GLY A 97 -10.74 11.76 -6.05
CA GLY A 97 -9.77 11.87 -7.14
C GLY A 97 -8.56 10.94 -7.02
N TYR A 98 -8.64 9.89 -6.20
CA TYR A 98 -7.59 8.86 -6.18
C TYR A 98 -7.49 8.14 -7.53
N PRO A 99 -6.28 7.73 -7.96
CA PRO A 99 -6.08 6.95 -9.18
C PRO A 99 -6.98 5.70 -9.18
N ARG A 100 -7.57 5.39 -10.34
CA ARG A 100 -8.37 4.16 -10.54
C ARG A 100 -7.57 3.06 -11.18
N ASP A 101 -6.47 3.44 -11.81
CA ASP A 101 -5.46 2.57 -12.37
C ASP A 101 -4.32 2.40 -11.36
N ASN A 102 -3.84 1.16 -11.26
CA ASN A 102 -2.57 0.84 -10.61
C ASN A 102 -2.47 1.26 -9.13
N ILE A 103 -3.56 1.06 -8.38
CA ILE A 103 -3.60 1.21 -6.92
C ILE A 103 -3.99 -0.12 -6.27
N ILE A 104 -3.28 -0.51 -5.21
CA ILE A 104 -3.61 -1.65 -4.36
C ILE A 104 -4.25 -1.10 -3.08
N PHE A 105 -5.45 -1.61 -2.76
CA PHE A 105 -6.04 -1.46 -1.44
C PHE A 105 -5.76 -2.75 -0.67
N GLU A 106 -4.94 -2.64 0.38
CA GLU A 106 -4.58 -3.75 1.25
C GLU A 106 -5.58 -3.88 2.39
#